data_AF-A0AAC9LDZ5-F1
#
_entry.id   AF-A0AAC9LDZ5-F1
#
_cell.length_a   1.000
_cell.length_b   1.000
_cell.length_c   1.000
_cell.angle_alpha   90.00
_cell.angle_beta   90.00
_cell.angle_gamma   90.00
#
_symmetry.space_group_name_H-M   'P 1'
#
loop_
_entity.id
_entity.type
_entity.pdbx_description
1 polymer ?
#
loop_
_entity_poly.entity_id
_entity_poly.type
_entity_poly.pdbx_seq_one_letter_code
_entity_poly.pdbx_strand_id
1 'polypeptide(L)'
;MARGLSLLASSLAVVLTASAFVTSSGVEPAAAQEAPTHHEFQANCSVTHHAADDPIMFPGMPGASHNHTFIGNTTTDAYSTHESLLAGDTSCRAPDDKSAYWFPTLYNGDEIVAPIGPQVVYYKSGVLDYTSVQPFPPGLRLIVGSPMATQEEFRSAPGTVEGFECGDSYHNYDFPENCPAGSQVNIRYQAPSCWDGVNLDSADHQSHLAYPVAGECTASHPVPVPMLEYKIAFPVDGDLSDVRLASGRGYSWHYDFFNAWDPATLEALVTHCINGGLQCDTRGFDQYKPDRGAALDEDHRLPDRA
;
A
#
# COMPACT_ATOMS: atom_id res chain seq x y z
N MET A 1 9.36 -84.74 -65.37
CA MET A 1 9.62 -83.32 -65.66
C MET A 1 8.64 -82.49 -64.84
N ALA A 2 9.15 -81.37 -64.28
CA ALA A 2 8.56 -80.54 -63.22
C ALA A 2 7.18 -79.94 -63.57
N ARG A 3 6.26 -79.91 -62.60
CA ARG A 3 5.71 -78.74 -61.85
C ARG A 3 5.02 -77.69 -62.75
N GLY A 4 3.83 -77.16 -62.45
CA GLY A 4 2.95 -77.23 -61.28
C GLY A 4 1.81 -76.20 -61.48
N LEU A 5 0.83 -76.14 -60.58
CA LEU A 5 -0.03 -74.96 -60.44
C LEU A 5 -0.59 -74.91 -59.01
N SER A 6 -0.34 -73.80 -58.31
CA SER A 6 -0.72 -73.53 -56.92
C SER A 6 -2.22 -73.23 -56.78
N LEU A 7 -2.81 -73.77 -55.71
CA LEU A 7 -4.10 -73.38 -55.16
C LEU A 7 -3.92 -72.20 -54.19
N LEU A 8 -4.76 -71.17 -54.32
CA LEU A 8 -4.98 -70.13 -53.30
C LEU A 8 -6.44 -70.23 -52.84
N ALA A 9 -6.64 -70.65 -51.59
CA ALA A 9 -7.91 -70.60 -50.89
C ALA A 9 -7.87 -69.42 -49.90
N SER A 10 -8.81 -68.48 -50.04
CA SER A 10 -8.98 -67.35 -49.11
C SER A 10 -9.57 -67.83 -47.78
N SER A 11 -8.90 -67.51 -46.67
CA SER A 11 -9.41 -67.69 -45.31
C SER A 11 -9.85 -66.34 -44.73
N LEU A 12 -11.12 -66.26 -44.36
CA LEU A 12 -11.76 -65.11 -43.72
C LEU A 12 -11.38 -65.09 -42.22
N ALA A 13 -10.72 -64.03 -41.74
CA ALA A 13 -10.37 -63.86 -40.33
C ALA A 13 -11.41 -62.97 -39.61
N VAL A 14 -12.01 -63.51 -38.55
CA VAL A 14 -12.96 -62.83 -37.65
C VAL A 14 -12.16 -61.96 -36.66
N VAL A 15 -12.45 -60.67 -36.60
CA VAL A 15 -11.85 -59.73 -35.64
C VAL A 15 -12.75 -59.64 -34.40
N LEU A 16 -12.31 -60.18 -33.26
CA LEU A 16 -12.91 -59.91 -31.96
C LEU A 16 -12.40 -58.56 -31.42
N THR A 17 -13.28 -57.59 -31.25
CA THR A 17 -12.97 -56.33 -30.55
C THR A 17 -13.19 -56.49 -29.04
N ALA A 18 -12.12 -56.55 -28.26
CA ALA A 18 -12.19 -56.48 -26.80
C ALA A 18 -12.42 -55.01 -26.38
N SER A 19 -13.51 -54.74 -25.67
CA SER A 19 -13.77 -53.42 -25.06
C SER A 19 -13.01 -53.32 -23.74
N ALA A 20 -12.01 -52.44 -23.67
CA ALA A 20 -11.31 -52.12 -22.43
C ALA A 20 -12.12 -51.07 -21.64
N PHE A 21 -12.57 -51.43 -20.45
CA PHE A 21 -13.11 -50.48 -19.48
C PHE A 21 -11.95 -49.67 -18.90
N VAL A 22 -11.89 -48.38 -19.23
CA VAL A 22 -10.97 -47.43 -18.61
C VAL A 22 -11.60 -46.98 -17.30
N THR A 23 -11.10 -47.50 -16.18
CA THR A 23 -11.37 -46.94 -14.86
C THR A 23 -10.63 -45.62 -14.76
N SER A 24 -11.36 -44.50 -14.82
CA SER A 24 -10.86 -43.19 -14.46
C SER A 24 -10.51 -43.21 -12.97
N SER A 25 -9.22 -43.30 -12.66
CA SER A 25 -8.70 -42.91 -11.35
C SER A 25 -8.93 -41.41 -11.21
N GLY A 26 -9.89 -41.03 -10.36
CA GLY A 26 -10.09 -39.66 -9.95
C GLY A 26 -8.81 -39.16 -9.28
N VAL A 27 -8.04 -38.35 -10.01
CA VAL A 27 -7.05 -37.48 -9.42
C VAL A 27 -7.86 -36.33 -8.82
N GLU A 28 -7.97 -36.29 -7.49
CA GLU A 28 -8.47 -35.09 -6.81
C GLU A 28 -7.61 -33.92 -7.28
N PRO A 29 -8.21 -32.79 -7.71
CA PRO A 29 -7.41 -31.62 -8.04
C PRO A 29 -6.63 -31.26 -6.77
N ALA A 30 -5.30 -31.16 -6.90
CA ALA A 30 -4.49 -30.55 -5.87
C ALA A 30 -5.14 -29.21 -5.52
N ALA A 31 -5.44 -28.98 -4.23
CA ALA A 31 -5.94 -27.70 -3.77
C ALA A 31 -5.08 -26.61 -4.39
N ALA A 32 -5.70 -25.73 -5.18
CA ALA A 32 -5.00 -24.61 -5.78
C ALA A 32 -4.26 -23.91 -4.65
N GLN A 33 -2.94 -23.84 -4.74
CA GLN A 33 -2.13 -23.11 -3.79
C GLN A 33 -2.64 -21.68 -3.85
N GLU A 34 -3.33 -21.22 -2.79
CA GLU A 34 -3.89 -19.87 -2.77
C GLU A 34 -2.74 -18.90 -3.08
N ALA A 35 -2.96 -18.02 -4.06
CA ALA A 35 -2.00 -17.00 -4.42
C ALA A 35 -1.61 -16.22 -3.15
N PRO A 36 -0.32 -15.82 -3.01
CA PRO A 36 0.13 -15.03 -1.87
C PRO A 36 -0.83 -13.88 -1.58
N THR A 37 -1.24 -13.74 -0.33
CA THR A 37 -2.16 -12.72 0.13
C THR A 37 -1.38 -11.65 0.86
N HIS A 38 -1.59 -10.38 0.49
CA HIS A 38 -0.88 -9.26 1.11
C HIS A 38 -1.69 -8.58 2.24
N HIS A 39 -2.96 -8.94 2.42
CA HIS A 39 -3.85 -8.43 3.47
C HIS A 39 -3.90 -6.90 3.46
N GLU A 40 -4.22 -6.34 2.30
CA GLU A 40 -4.07 -4.90 2.05
C GLU A 40 -5.14 -4.33 1.12
N PHE A 41 -5.32 -3.02 1.17
CA PHE A 41 -5.95 -2.22 0.13
C PHE A 41 -5.16 -0.92 -0.12
N GLN A 42 -5.49 -0.22 -1.20
CA GLN A 42 -4.82 1.02 -1.63
C GLN A 42 -5.79 2.20 -1.55
N ALA A 43 -5.32 3.40 -1.18
CA ALA A 43 -6.13 4.62 -1.26
C ALA A 43 -5.96 5.36 -2.60
N ASN A 44 -4.72 5.33 -3.14
CA ASN A 44 -4.24 6.04 -4.33
C ASN A 44 -4.71 7.50 -4.46
N CYS A 45 -3.85 8.43 -4.02
CA CYS A 45 -4.19 9.86 -3.97
C CYS A 45 -3.19 10.69 -4.75
N SER A 46 -3.66 11.74 -5.44
CA SER A 46 -2.80 12.60 -6.26
C SER A 46 -2.34 13.84 -5.48
N VAL A 47 -1.24 14.45 -5.89
CA VAL A 47 -0.79 15.74 -5.34
C VAL A 47 -1.89 16.79 -5.48
N THR A 48 -2.20 17.47 -4.37
CA THR A 48 -3.14 18.58 -4.34
C THR A 48 -2.40 19.91 -4.36
N HIS A 49 -1.40 20.08 -3.48
CA HIS A 49 -0.61 21.29 -3.38
C HIS A 49 0.69 21.09 -2.60
N HIS A 50 1.49 22.16 -2.52
CA HIS A 50 2.69 22.25 -1.69
C HIS A 50 2.58 23.45 -0.75
N ALA A 51 2.88 23.28 0.53
CA ALA A 51 2.85 24.35 1.52
C ALA A 51 3.85 24.11 2.65
N ALA A 52 4.30 25.18 3.31
CA ALA A 52 5.15 25.11 4.50
C ALA A 52 4.31 24.98 5.79
N ASP A 53 3.26 24.17 5.71
CA ASP A 53 2.24 24.01 6.74
C ASP A 53 2.31 22.60 7.33
N ASP A 54 1.92 22.48 8.59
CA ASP A 54 1.80 21.19 9.28
C ASP A 54 0.77 21.32 10.42
N PRO A 55 -0.48 20.86 10.22
CA PRO A 55 -1.52 20.98 11.23
C PRO A 55 -1.33 20.05 12.44
N ILE A 56 -0.41 19.07 12.38
CA ILE A 56 -0.10 18.19 13.51
C ILE A 56 0.98 18.85 14.37
N MET A 57 2.13 19.16 13.76
CA MET A 57 3.29 19.68 14.49
C MET A 57 3.17 21.17 14.81
N PHE A 58 2.57 21.97 13.92
CA PHE A 58 2.45 23.43 14.07
C PHE A 58 1.01 23.92 13.88
N PRO A 59 0.05 23.44 14.69
CA PRO A 59 -1.36 23.78 14.53
C PRO A 59 -1.60 25.29 14.65
N GLY A 60 -2.30 25.85 13.66
CA GLY A 60 -2.65 27.26 13.55
C GLY A 60 -1.48 28.19 13.19
N MET A 61 -0.34 27.64 12.74
CA MET A 61 0.86 28.42 12.41
C MET A 61 1.28 28.22 10.94
N PRO A 62 0.64 28.94 9.98
CA PRO A 62 1.01 28.86 8.57
C PRO A 62 2.47 29.23 8.33
N GLY A 63 3.14 28.46 7.48
CA GLY A 63 4.54 28.67 7.11
C GLY A 63 5.57 28.32 8.20
N ALA A 64 5.16 27.69 9.30
CA ALA A 64 6.05 27.35 10.40
C ALA A 64 6.86 26.06 10.18
N SER A 65 6.47 25.22 9.22
CA SER A 65 7.17 23.96 8.90
C SER A 65 8.10 24.11 7.70
N HIS A 66 8.88 23.08 7.38
CA HIS A 66 9.46 22.95 6.04
C HIS A 66 8.35 22.68 5.01
N ASN A 67 8.68 22.78 3.72
CA ASN A 67 7.70 22.57 2.67
C ASN A 67 7.28 21.09 2.56
N HIS A 68 5.98 20.85 2.59
CA HIS A 68 5.36 19.54 2.40
C HIS A 68 4.64 19.45 1.07
N THR A 69 4.62 18.25 0.50
CA THR A 69 3.74 17.86 -0.59
C THR A 69 2.52 17.17 0.00
N PHE A 70 1.34 17.68 -0.31
CA PHE A 70 0.08 17.14 0.19
C PHE A 70 -0.62 16.30 -0.89
N ILE A 71 -1.16 15.15 -0.48
CA ILE A 71 -2.04 14.30 -1.29
C ILE A 71 -3.33 13.99 -0.51
N GLY A 72 -4.38 13.56 -1.21
CA GLY A 72 -5.68 13.24 -0.61
C GLY A 72 -6.53 14.49 -0.41
N ASN A 73 -6.77 14.90 0.84
CA ASN A 73 -7.58 16.08 1.11
C ASN A 73 -7.04 17.33 0.37
N THR A 74 -7.95 18.06 -0.26
CA THR A 74 -7.66 19.22 -1.12
C THR A 74 -7.61 20.54 -0.34
N THR A 75 -7.96 20.52 0.93
CA THR A 75 -8.09 21.69 1.81
C THR A 75 -7.15 21.68 3.00
N THR A 76 -6.25 20.69 3.10
CA THR A 76 -5.26 20.64 4.18
C THR A 76 -4.41 21.90 4.23
N ASP A 77 -4.26 22.47 5.41
CA ASP A 77 -3.44 23.64 5.72
C ASP A 77 -3.08 23.64 7.21
N ALA A 78 -2.37 24.66 7.69
CA ALA A 78 -2.00 24.75 9.11
C ALA A 78 -3.19 24.84 10.09
N TYR A 79 -4.40 25.16 9.63
CA TYR A 79 -5.59 25.28 10.49
C TYR A 79 -6.46 24.02 10.48
N SER A 80 -6.07 22.99 9.73
CA SER A 80 -6.91 21.83 9.49
C SER A 80 -7.24 21.07 10.78
N THR A 81 -8.52 20.79 10.96
CA THR A 81 -9.06 19.89 11.98
C THR A 81 -9.74 18.71 11.30
N HIS A 82 -10.09 17.68 12.08
CA HIS A 82 -10.85 16.56 11.54
C HIS A 82 -12.16 17.01 10.86
N GLU A 83 -12.86 17.98 11.46
CA GLU A 83 -14.09 18.54 10.91
C GLU A 83 -13.87 19.34 9.62
N SER A 84 -12.79 20.12 9.54
CA SER A 84 -12.49 20.87 8.30
C SER A 84 -12.11 19.92 7.17
N LEU A 85 -11.36 18.85 7.47
CA LEU A 85 -10.99 17.83 6.50
C LEU A 85 -12.24 17.11 5.97
N LEU A 86 -13.15 16.67 6.85
CA LEU A 86 -14.42 16.03 6.44
C LEU A 86 -15.30 16.94 5.56
N ALA A 87 -15.20 18.26 5.71
CA ALA A 87 -15.92 19.22 4.89
C ALA A 87 -15.24 19.49 3.52
N GLY A 88 -14.00 19.03 3.32
CA GLY A 88 -13.21 19.24 2.11
C GLY A 88 -13.44 18.19 1.02
N ASP A 89 -12.89 18.46 -0.16
CA ASP A 89 -12.79 17.49 -1.25
C ASP A 89 -11.51 16.65 -1.17
N THR A 90 -11.40 15.58 -1.98
CA THR A 90 -10.24 14.68 -2.00
C THR A 90 -9.76 14.40 -3.42
N SER A 91 -8.46 14.13 -3.56
CA SER A 91 -7.82 13.61 -4.77
C SER A 91 -7.62 12.09 -4.75
N CYS A 92 -8.04 11.41 -3.68
CA CYS A 92 -8.03 9.96 -3.58
C CYS A 92 -9.07 9.34 -4.52
N ARG A 93 -8.90 8.05 -4.85
CA ARG A 93 -9.86 7.33 -5.69
C ARG A 93 -11.22 7.15 -5.03
N ALA A 94 -11.24 6.85 -3.73
CA ALA A 94 -12.47 6.80 -2.96
C ALA A 94 -12.87 8.23 -2.54
N PRO A 95 -14.06 8.73 -2.95
CA PRO A 95 -14.49 10.09 -2.60
C PRO A 95 -14.74 10.29 -1.10
N ASP A 96 -14.94 9.18 -0.38
CA ASP A 96 -15.17 9.10 1.06
C ASP A 96 -13.85 9.05 1.87
N ASP A 97 -12.70 9.03 1.22
CA ASP A 97 -11.41 9.28 1.87
C ASP A 97 -11.10 10.77 1.89
N LYS A 98 -11.51 11.47 2.96
CA LYS A 98 -11.14 12.88 3.16
C LYS A 98 -9.85 13.04 3.96
N SER A 99 -9.08 11.98 4.16
CA SER A 99 -7.86 12.04 4.97
C SER A 99 -6.78 12.89 4.31
N ALA A 100 -5.97 13.52 5.16
CA ALA A 100 -4.79 14.25 4.72
C ALA A 100 -3.55 13.36 4.85
N TYR A 101 -2.73 13.36 3.80
CA TYR A 101 -1.47 12.63 3.72
C TYR A 101 -0.41 13.60 3.21
N TRP A 102 0.71 13.75 3.91
CA TRP A 102 1.79 14.62 3.45
C TRP A 102 3.17 14.12 3.84
N PHE A 103 4.16 14.60 3.10
CA PHE A 103 5.57 14.27 3.26
C PHE A 103 6.44 15.43 2.77
N PRO A 104 7.72 15.52 3.15
CA PRO A 104 8.61 16.58 2.69
C PRO A 104 8.66 16.68 1.17
N THR A 105 8.51 17.90 0.65
CA THR A 105 8.62 18.15 -0.79
C THR A 105 10.02 17.81 -1.28
N LEU A 106 10.10 17.04 -2.36
CA LEU A 106 11.37 16.74 -3.03
C LEU A 106 11.74 17.89 -3.98
N TYR A 107 13.01 18.26 -3.95
CA TYR A 107 13.60 19.26 -4.81
C TYR A 107 14.75 18.65 -5.62
N ASN A 108 14.95 19.14 -6.83
CA ASN A 108 16.21 19.03 -7.55
C ASN A 108 16.77 20.45 -7.71
N GLY A 109 17.79 20.78 -6.92
CA GLY A 109 18.23 22.16 -6.71
C GLY A 109 17.16 23.00 -6.02
N ASP A 110 16.61 23.97 -6.75
CA ASP A 110 15.52 24.86 -6.29
C ASP A 110 14.15 24.50 -6.89
N GLU A 111 14.10 23.55 -7.83
CA GLU A 111 12.86 23.14 -8.49
C GLU A 111 12.15 22.03 -7.71
N ILE A 112 10.84 22.19 -7.49
CA ILE A 112 10.00 21.15 -6.91
C ILE A 112 9.87 20.00 -7.90
N VAL A 113 10.13 18.78 -7.43
CA VAL A 113 9.85 17.54 -8.15
C VAL A 113 8.62 16.90 -7.51
N ALA A 114 7.45 17.26 -8.04
CA ALA A 114 6.19 16.71 -7.56
C ALA A 114 5.95 15.30 -8.13
N PRO A 115 5.46 14.34 -7.33
CA PRO A 115 4.93 13.09 -7.84
C PRO A 115 3.83 13.31 -8.90
N ILE A 116 3.80 12.46 -9.93
CA ILE A 116 2.83 12.56 -11.03
C ILE A 116 1.76 11.50 -10.87
N GLY A 117 0.49 11.93 -10.94
CA GLY A 117 -0.66 11.05 -10.82
C GLY A 117 -0.88 10.50 -9.40
N PRO A 118 -1.74 9.48 -9.25
CA PRO A 118 -2.03 8.89 -7.94
C PRO A 118 -0.82 8.17 -7.37
N GLN A 119 -0.45 8.52 -6.14
CA GLN A 119 0.58 7.87 -5.35
C GLN A 119 -0.05 6.82 -4.45
N VAL A 120 0.66 5.71 -4.23
CA VAL A 120 0.09 4.58 -3.52
C VAL A 120 0.31 4.74 -2.02
N VAL A 121 -0.79 4.87 -1.28
CA VAL A 121 -0.82 4.70 0.17
C VAL A 121 -1.50 3.38 0.44
N TYR A 122 -0.73 2.43 0.98
CA TYR A 122 -1.27 1.13 1.35
C TYR A 122 -1.77 1.14 2.78
N TYR A 123 -2.86 0.42 3.00
CA TYR A 123 -3.34 0.01 4.31
C TYR A 123 -3.16 -1.51 4.39
N LYS A 124 -2.21 -1.97 5.20
CA LYS A 124 -1.83 -3.39 5.29
C LYS A 124 -2.05 -3.95 6.69
N SER A 125 -2.09 -5.27 6.83
CA SER A 125 -1.83 -5.87 8.15
C SER A 125 -0.35 -5.71 8.52
N GLY A 126 -0.07 -5.16 9.69
CA GLY A 126 1.27 -5.20 10.31
C GLY A 126 1.44 -6.37 11.30
N VAL A 127 0.35 -7.04 11.67
CA VAL A 127 0.33 -8.15 12.63
C VAL A 127 0.08 -9.50 11.96
N LEU A 128 0.44 -10.59 12.63
CA LEU A 128 0.19 -11.96 12.16
C LEU A 128 -1.31 -12.29 12.18
N ASP A 129 -2.03 -11.91 13.24
CA ASP A 129 -3.48 -12.04 13.29
C ASP A 129 -4.15 -10.86 12.56
N TYR A 130 -4.07 -10.90 11.23
CA TYR A 130 -4.68 -9.90 10.36
C TYR A 130 -6.21 -9.80 10.49
N THR A 131 -6.88 -10.81 11.09
CA THR A 131 -8.33 -10.80 11.30
C THR A 131 -8.75 -9.92 12.47
N SER A 132 -7.81 -9.53 13.33
CA SER A 132 -8.02 -8.66 14.49
C SER A 132 -7.84 -7.16 14.20
N VAL A 133 -7.38 -6.80 13.00
CA VAL A 133 -7.14 -5.41 12.59
C VAL A 133 -8.45 -4.63 12.55
N GLN A 134 -8.49 -3.51 13.26
CA GLN A 134 -9.63 -2.59 13.32
C GLN A 134 -9.35 -1.32 12.51
N PRO A 135 -10.37 -0.66 11.92
CA PRO A 135 -10.18 0.60 11.23
C PRO A 135 -9.62 1.68 12.17
N PHE A 136 -8.84 2.62 11.64
CA PHE A 136 -8.40 3.77 12.42
C PHE A 136 -9.59 4.55 12.98
N PRO A 137 -9.55 4.99 14.25
CA PRO A 137 -10.60 5.85 14.78
C PRO A 137 -10.59 7.22 14.07
N PRO A 138 -11.76 7.87 13.90
CA PRO A 138 -11.86 9.17 13.25
C PRO A 138 -10.98 10.21 13.95
N GLY A 139 -10.23 10.97 13.16
CA GLY A 139 -9.35 12.03 13.66
C GLY A 139 -8.03 11.56 14.28
N LEU A 140 -7.72 10.24 14.23
CA LEU A 140 -6.36 9.75 14.53
C LEU A 140 -5.36 10.45 13.63
N ARG A 141 -4.24 10.90 14.20
CA ARG A 141 -3.17 11.55 13.47
C ARG A 141 -1.82 11.08 13.96
N LEU A 142 -0.86 10.94 13.05
CA LEU A 142 0.49 10.50 13.40
C LEU A 142 1.52 11.09 12.47
N ILE A 143 2.76 11.14 12.98
CA ILE A 143 3.98 11.40 12.22
C ILE A 143 4.80 10.11 12.20
N VAL A 144 5.41 9.76 11.08
CA VAL A 144 6.22 8.55 10.92
C VAL A 144 7.60 8.93 10.39
N GLY A 145 8.66 8.49 11.06
CA GLY A 145 10.04 8.88 10.73
C GLY A 145 10.45 10.17 11.45
N SER A 146 11.49 10.84 10.99
CA SER A 146 11.95 12.09 11.60
C SER A 146 12.73 12.97 10.62
N PRO A 147 12.46 14.29 10.58
CA PRO A 147 13.27 15.24 9.81
C PRO A 147 14.71 15.36 10.34
N MET A 148 14.95 14.93 11.58
CA MET A 148 16.25 15.02 12.24
C MET A 148 17.02 13.69 12.23
N ALA A 149 16.48 12.64 11.62
CA ALA A 149 17.13 11.35 11.57
C ALA A 149 18.52 11.45 10.92
N THR A 150 19.47 10.69 11.45
CA THR A 150 20.71 10.35 10.77
C THR A 150 20.47 9.22 9.78
N GLN A 151 21.40 9.01 8.85
CA GLN A 151 21.34 7.89 7.91
C GLN A 151 21.24 6.53 8.61
N GLU A 152 21.94 6.34 9.74
CA GLU A 152 21.89 5.08 10.49
C GLU A 152 20.57 4.88 11.22
N GLU A 153 20.00 5.94 11.80
CA GLU A 153 18.67 5.89 12.41
C GLU A 153 17.60 5.58 11.35
N PHE A 154 17.66 6.22 10.18
CA PHE A 154 16.77 5.90 9.07
C PHE A 154 16.94 4.44 8.64
N ARG A 155 18.17 3.97 8.44
CA ARG A 155 18.46 2.59 8.03
C ARG A 155 17.93 1.54 9.00
N SER A 156 18.03 1.80 10.29
CA SER A 156 17.66 0.86 11.35
C SER A 156 16.23 1.01 11.84
N ALA A 157 15.50 2.03 11.36
CA ALA A 157 14.11 2.25 11.74
C ALA A 157 13.21 1.08 11.31
N PRO A 158 12.28 0.61 12.17
CA PRO A 158 11.38 -0.50 11.83
C PRO A 158 10.50 -0.24 10.60
N GLY A 159 10.23 1.03 10.30
CA GLY A 159 9.45 1.44 9.13
C GLY A 159 10.22 1.37 7.80
N THR A 160 11.54 1.24 7.83
CA THR A 160 12.38 1.20 6.62
C THR A 160 12.32 -0.19 6.00
N VAL A 161 11.72 -0.28 4.81
CA VAL A 161 11.60 -1.54 4.07
C VAL A 161 12.80 -1.70 3.13
N GLU A 162 12.77 -0.99 1.99
CA GLU A 162 13.80 -1.02 0.94
C GLU A 162 14.54 0.34 0.83
N GLY A 163 14.19 1.31 1.68
CA GLY A 163 14.70 2.68 1.57
C GLY A 163 14.27 3.36 0.26
N PHE A 164 15.20 4.12 -0.34
CA PHE A 164 15.03 4.70 -1.67
C PHE A 164 15.39 3.70 -2.76
N GLU A 165 14.57 3.69 -3.81
CA GLU A 165 14.72 2.82 -4.96
C GLU A 165 14.92 3.68 -6.22
N CYS A 166 15.82 3.28 -7.11
CA CYS A 166 15.90 3.84 -8.45
C CYS A 166 16.33 2.78 -9.47
N GLY A 167 15.44 2.46 -10.42
CA GLY A 167 15.64 1.34 -11.35
C GLY A 167 15.81 0.04 -10.58
N ASP A 168 16.92 -0.66 -10.82
CA ASP A 168 17.30 -1.88 -10.10
C ASP A 168 18.14 -1.61 -8.84
N SER A 169 18.32 -0.34 -8.43
CA SER A 169 18.98 0.04 -7.18
C SER A 169 17.94 0.13 -6.05
N TYR A 170 18.14 -0.63 -4.99
CA TYR A 170 17.27 -0.73 -3.81
C TYR A 170 18.13 -0.81 -2.53
N HIS A 171 17.52 -0.72 -1.35
CA HIS A 171 18.22 -0.58 -0.05
C HIS A 171 19.12 0.67 0.04
N ASN A 172 18.71 1.79 -0.56
CA ASN A 172 19.43 3.06 -0.41
C ASN A 172 18.89 3.85 0.78
N TYR A 173 19.77 4.22 1.72
CA TYR A 173 19.38 4.95 2.94
C TYR A 173 19.65 6.47 2.84
N ASP A 174 19.96 6.93 1.64
CA ASP A 174 19.95 8.32 1.17
C ASP A 174 19.69 8.26 -0.35
N PHE A 175 19.52 9.39 -1.01
CA PHE A 175 19.44 9.43 -2.46
C PHE A 175 20.73 8.86 -3.08
N PRO A 176 20.66 7.89 -4.01
CA PRO A 176 21.84 7.43 -4.73
C PRO A 176 22.39 8.58 -5.58
N GLU A 177 23.69 8.61 -5.86
CA GLU A 177 24.31 9.70 -6.66
C GLU A 177 23.74 9.78 -8.09
N ASN A 178 23.34 8.65 -8.66
CA ASN A 178 22.79 8.59 -10.00
C ASN A 178 21.63 7.59 -10.08
N CYS A 179 20.66 7.92 -10.92
CA CYS A 179 19.45 7.15 -11.15
C CYS A 179 19.31 6.87 -12.66
N PRO A 180 19.09 5.63 -13.14
CA PRO A 180 19.06 5.37 -14.58
C PRO A 180 18.05 6.24 -15.32
N ALA A 181 18.47 6.84 -16.44
CA ALA A 181 17.60 7.71 -17.25
C ALA A 181 16.35 6.95 -17.73
N GLY A 182 15.19 7.60 -17.67
CA GLY A 182 13.88 7.01 -17.93
C GLY A 182 13.29 6.20 -16.78
N SER A 183 13.90 6.26 -15.58
CA SER A 183 13.36 5.67 -14.35
C SER A 183 12.84 6.77 -13.41
N GLN A 184 12.73 6.47 -12.12
CA GLN A 184 12.22 7.38 -11.10
C GLN A 184 12.76 6.98 -9.73
N VAL A 185 12.87 7.94 -8.82
CA VAL A 185 13.14 7.66 -7.40
C VAL A 185 11.84 7.23 -6.74
N ASN A 186 11.85 6.13 -6.00
CA ASN A 186 10.73 5.69 -5.17
C ASN A 186 11.18 5.58 -3.72
N ILE A 187 10.22 5.62 -2.81
CA ILE A 187 10.44 5.28 -1.40
C ILE A 187 9.27 4.48 -0.86
N ARG A 188 9.56 3.50 -0.02
CA ARG A 188 8.59 2.74 0.77
C ARG A 188 8.92 2.85 2.25
N TYR A 189 8.00 3.43 3.01
CA TYR A 189 8.17 3.61 4.46
C TYR A 189 6.90 3.27 5.22
N GLN A 190 7.01 2.41 6.22
CA GLN A 190 5.90 1.81 6.97
C GLN A 190 5.68 2.52 8.30
N ALA A 191 4.42 2.64 8.70
CA ALA A 191 4.00 3.14 10.01
C ALA A 191 4.01 2.03 11.07
N PRO A 192 3.98 2.38 12.36
CA PRO A 192 3.54 1.45 13.39
C PRO A 192 2.05 1.06 13.19
N SER A 193 1.64 -0.09 13.73
CA SER A 193 0.31 -0.68 13.50
C SER A 193 -0.39 -1.21 14.76
N CYS A 194 0.14 -0.86 15.93
CA CYS A 194 -0.46 -1.17 17.22
C CYS A 194 -0.80 0.13 17.94
N TRP A 195 -2.08 0.40 18.13
CA TRP A 195 -2.61 1.59 18.81
C TRP A 195 -2.85 1.33 20.30
N ASP A 196 -2.67 2.35 21.14
CA ASP A 196 -2.92 2.27 22.59
C ASP A 196 -4.39 2.09 22.99
N GLY A 197 -5.31 2.27 22.03
CA GLY A 197 -6.75 2.10 22.24
C GLY A 197 -7.43 3.31 22.87
N VAL A 198 -6.71 4.41 23.10
CA VAL A 198 -7.18 5.57 23.86
C VAL A 198 -6.92 6.88 23.12
N ASN A 199 -5.68 7.14 22.69
CA ASN A 199 -5.26 8.46 22.25
C ASN A 199 -5.27 8.58 20.72
N LEU A 200 -6.02 9.54 20.18
CA LEU A 200 -5.99 9.85 18.74
C LEU A 200 -4.69 10.55 18.29
N ASP A 201 -3.94 11.08 19.27
CA ASP A 201 -2.68 11.77 19.10
C ASP A 201 -1.91 11.75 20.43
N SER A 202 -0.58 11.78 20.39
CA SER A 202 0.29 11.89 21.57
C SER A 202 1.09 13.18 21.52
N ALA A 203 1.71 13.59 22.63
CA ALA A 203 2.47 14.84 22.68
C ALA A 203 3.66 14.91 21.71
N ASP A 204 4.15 13.74 21.27
CA ASP A 204 5.21 13.58 20.26
C ASP A 204 4.66 13.12 18.90
N HIS A 205 3.33 13.05 18.76
CA HIS A 205 2.60 12.59 17.58
C HIS A 205 2.95 11.17 17.08
N GLN A 206 3.60 10.37 17.94
CA GLN A 206 4.16 9.06 17.60
C GLN A 206 3.82 7.99 18.63
N SER A 207 4.06 8.25 19.92
CA SER A 207 4.03 7.25 21.00
C SER A 207 2.66 6.64 21.34
N HIS A 208 1.57 7.11 20.74
CA HIS A 208 0.26 6.44 20.83
C HIS A 208 0.13 5.25 19.86
N LEU A 209 1.08 5.08 18.92
CA LEU A 209 1.25 3.84 18.16
C LEU A 209 2.63 3.23 18.39
N ALA A 210 2.70 1.91 18.24
CA ALA A 210 3.92 1.12 18.32
C ALA A 210 4.03 0.11 17.17
N TYR A 211 5.28 -0.24 16.82
CA TYR A 211 5.52 -1.32 15.88
C TYR A 211 5.25 -2.66 16.59
N PRO A 212 4.66 -3.64 15.89
CA PRO A 212 4.41 -4.95 16.47
C PRO A 212 5.72 -5.65 16.82
N VAL A 213 5.72 -6.39 17.92
CA VAL A 213 6.86 -7.18 18.39
C VAL A 213 6.57 -8.63 18.11
N ALA A 214 7.44 -9.29 17.33
CA ALA A 214 7.22 -10.65 16.86
C ALA A 214 5.86 -10.85 16.15
N GLY A 215 5.38 -9.79 15.48
CA GLY A 215 4.12 -9.81 14.74
C GLY A 215 2.86 -9.63 15.59
N GLU A 216 3.00 -9.25 16.86
CA GLU A 216 1.88 -9.01 17.77
C GLU A 216 1.93 -7.64 18.42
N CYS A 217 0.75 -7.13 18.75
CA CYS A 217 0.57 -5.92 19.53
C CYS A 217 0.79 -6.18 21.02
N THR A 218 1.43 -5.24 21.71
CA THR A 218 1.81 -5.40 23.12
C THR A 218 0.72 -4.88 24.06
N ALA A 219 0.81 -5.19 25.36
CA ALA A 219 -0.18 -4.73 26.33
C ALA A 219 -0.31 -3.20 26.45
N SER A 220 0.72 -2.42 26.11
CA SER A 220 0.64 -0.96 26.08
C SER A 220 -0.03 -0.43 24.82
N HIS A 221 -0.04 -1.23 23.74
CA HIS A 221 -0.62 -0.88 22.45
C HIS A 221 -1.47 -2.04 21.93
N PRO A 222 -2.59 -2.38 22.58
CA PRO A 222 -3.25 -3.66 22.39
C PRO A 222 -4.18 -3.71 21.17
N VAL A 223 -4.40 -2.60 20.45
CA VAL A 223 -5.37 -2.53 19.35
C VAL A 223 -4.65 -2.55 18.01
N PRO A 224 -4.73 -3.65 17.23
CA PRO A 224 -4.18 -3.70 15.89
C PRO A 224 -4.98 -2.78 14.95
N VAL A 225 -4.28 -1.93 14.22
CA VAL A 225 -4.82 -1.02 13.21
C VAL A 225 -4.02 -1.18 11.90
N PRO A 226 -4.49 -0.67 10.75
CA PRO A 226 -3.75 -0.82 9.51
C PRO A 226 -2.34 -0.24 9.64
N MET A 227 -1.36 -0.95 9.09
CA MET A 227 -0.03 -0.42 8.83
C MET A 227 -0.09 0.43 7.56
N LEU A 228 0.03 1.75 7.70
CA LEU A 228 0.22 2.62 6.55
C LEU A 228 1.59 2.35 5.93
N GLU A 229 1.65 2.26 4.61
CA GLU A 229 2.91 2.29 3.86
C GLU A 229 2.78 3.31 2.74
N TYR A 230 3.62 4.34 2.80
CA TYR A 230 3.72 5.31 1.72
C TYR A 230 4.66 4.76 0.66
N LYS A 231 4.14 4.53 -0.54
CA LYS A 231 4.94 4.21 -1.73
C LYS A 231 4.83 5.37 -2.71
N ILE A 232 5.80 6.29 -2.62
CA ILE A 232 5.80 7.54 -3.37
C ILE A 232 6.83 7.48 -4.49
N ALA A 233 6.43 7.92 -5.68
CA ALA A 233 7.25 7.96 -6.89
C ALA A 233 7.54 9.41 -7.31
N PHE A 234 8.82 9.76 -7.40
CA PHE A 234 9.30 11.06 -7.83
C PHE A 234 9.91 10.95 -9.24
N PRO A 235 9.40 11.70 -10.23
CA PRO A 235 9.86 11.64 -11.62
C PRO A 235 11.21 12.37 -11.81
N VAL A 236 12.24 11.91 -11.10
CA VAL A 236 13.62 12.39 -11.19
C VAL A 236 14.55 11.22 -11.45
N ASP A 237 15.46 11.42 -12.40
CA ASP A 237 16.49 10.48 -12.80
C ASP A 237 17.78 11.22 -13.18
N GLY A 238 18.81 10.49 -13.61
CA GLY A 238 20.12 11.03 -13.94
C GLY A 238 20.93 11.37 -12.70
N ASP A 239 21.65 12.50 -12.76
CA ASP A 239 22.44 13.02 -11.64
C ASP A 239 21.52 13.53 -10.53
N LEU A 240 21.61 12.91 -9.35
CA LEU A 240 20.79 13.26 -8.19
C LEU A 240 21.59 14.04 -7.13
N SER A 241 22.77 14.57 -7.45
CA SER A 241 23.62 15.29 -6.49
C SER A 241 22.94 16.51 -5.84
N ASP A 242 22.05 17.17 -6.58
CA ASP A 242 21.26 18.31 -6.12
C ASP A 242 19.87 17.91 -5.57
N VAL A 243 19.55 16.61 -5.55
CA VAL A 243 18.27 16.12 -5.03
C VAL A 243 18.26 16.12 -3.51
N ARG A 244 17.20 16.68 -2.94
CA ARG A 244 16.98 16.79 -1.50
C ARG A 244 15.49 16.84 -1.15
N LEU A 245 15.17 16.47 0.08
CA LEU A 245 13.88 16.77 0.69
C LEU A 245 13.90 18.20 1.25
N ALA A 246 12.72 18.79 1.44
CA ALA A 246 12.57 20.06 2.15
C ALA A 246 13.17 20.01 3.57
N SER A 247 13.15 18.83 4.19
CA SER A 247 13.72 18.52 5.50
C SER A 247 15.22 18.18 5.48
N GLY A 248 15.85 18.07 4.30
CA GLY A 248 17.28 17.76 4.17
C GLY A 248 17.57 16.61 3.22
N ARG A 249 18.51 15.72 3.60
CA ARG A 249 18.89 14.54 2.80
C ARG A 249 17.80 13.46 2.82
N GLY A 250 17.95 12.40 2.03
CA GLY A 250 16.94 11.35 1.90
C GLY A 250 16.57 10.71 3.24
N TYR A 251 17.54 10.52 4.14
CA TYR A 251 17.29 9.96 5.47
C TYR A 251 16.44 10.83 6.40
N SER A 252 16.18 12.11 6.05
CA SER A 252 15.22 12.97 6.76
C SER A 252 13.76 12.68 6.39
N TRP A 253 13.52 11.64 5.57
CA TRP A 253 12.18 11.22 5.18
C TRP A 253 11.30 10.97 6.40
N HIS A 254 10.12 11.53 6.34
CA HIS A 254 9.00 11.27 7.23
C HIS A 254 7.72 11.48 6.43
N TYR A 255 6.61 11.06 7.00
CA TYR A 255 5.30 11.42 6.49
C TYR A 255 4.31 11.51 7.63
N ASP A 256 3.18 12.11 7.32
CA ASP A 256 2.18 12.50 8.27
C ASP A 256 0.82 12.10 7.75
N PHE A 257 -0.05 11.66 8.65
CA PHE A 257 -1.40 11.24 8.32
C PHE A 257 -2.38 11.85 9.30
N PHE A 258 -3.50 12.35 8.78
CA PHE A 258 -4.65 12.76 9.57
C PHE A 258 -5.90 12.07 9.03
N ASN A 259 -6.39 11.08 9.77
CA ASN A 259 -7.52 10.25 9.38
C ASN A 259 -8.82 11.06 9.32
N ALA A 260 -9.40 11.16 8.13
CA ALA A 260 -10.73 11.69 7.90
C ALA A 260 -11.49 10.85 6.87
N TRP A 261 -11.27 9.54 6.86
CA TRP A 261 -12.14 8.60 6.17
C TRP A 261 -13.56 8.65 6.72
N ASP A 262 -14.56 8.45 5.84
CA ASP A 262 -15.87 7.99 6.28
C ASP A 262 -15.73 6.66 7.05
N PRO A 263 -16.24 6.57 8.29
CA PRO A 263 -16.01 5.39 9.14
C PRO A 263 -16.54 4.08 8.53
N ALA A 264 -17.71 4.11 7.89
CA ALA A 264 -18.32 2.91 7.33
C ALA A 264 -17.55 2.41 6.10
N THR A 265 -17.04 3.34 5.28
CA THR A 265 -16.25 3.01 4.10
C THR A 265 -14.92 2.39 4.49
N LEU A 266 -14.22 2.98 5.47
CA LEU A 266 -12.98 2.42 5.98
C LEU A 266 -13.20 1.05 6.64
N GLU A 267 -14.26 0.90 7.44
CA GLU A 267 -14.62 -0.39 8.05
C GLU A 267 -14.90 -1.47 7.01
N ALA A 268 -15.61 -1.14 5.93
CA ALA A 268 -15.87 -2.08 4.84
C ALA A 268 -14.58 -2.53 4.14
N LEU A 269 -13.67 -1.59 3.84
CA LEU A 269 -12.37 -1.90 3.22
C LEU A 269 -11.48 -2.75 4.14
N VAL A 270 -11.37 -2.39 5.43
CA VAL A 270 -10.58 -3.17 6.41
C VAL A 270 -11.16 -4.58 6.56
N THR A 271 -12.47 -4.70 6.76
CA THR A 271 -13.15 -5.99 6.93
C THR A 271 -12.98 -6.88 5.69
N HIS A 272 -13.23 -6.33 4.51
CA HIS A 272 -13.20 -7.09 3.27
C HIS A 272 -11.77 -7.45 2.84
N CYS A 273 -10.85 -6.48 2.88
CA CYS A 273 -9.53 -6.63 2.29
C CYS A 273 -8.47 -7.14 3.27
N ILE A 274 -8.38 -6.51 4.44
CA ILE A 274 -7.38 -6.91 5.44
C ILE A 274 -7.86 -8.18 6.14
N ASN A 275 -9.00 -8.13 6.83
CA ASN A 275 -9.50 -9.29 7.58
C ASN A 275 -9.95 -10.43 6.66
N GLY A 276 -10.38 -10.13 5.43
CA GLY A 276 -10.76 -11.12 4.42
C GLY A 276 -9.58 -11.77 3.69
N GLY A 277 -8.35 -11.36 3.98
CA GLY A 277 -7.13 -11.98 3.46
C GLY A 277 -6.85 -11.67 1.98
N LEU A 278 -7.15 -10.45 1.51
CA LEU A 278 -7.10 -10.09 0.10
C LEU A 278 -5.96 -9.11 -0.23
N GLN A 279 -5.63 -8.99 -1.51
CA GLN A 279 -4.80 -7.91 -2.04
C GLN A 279 -5.67 -7.01 -2.92
N CYS A 280 -6.25 -5.99 -2.31
CA CYS A 280 -7.22 -5.14 -2.95
C CYS A 280 -6.61 -3.94 -3.66
N ASP A 281 -7.25 -3.54 -4.75
CA ASP A 281 -7.14 -2.20 -5.31
C ASP A 281 -7.95 -1.16 -4.50
N THR A 282 -8.14 0.04 -5.06
CA THR A 282 -8.88 1.14 -4.42
C THR A 282 -10.38 0.91 -4.27
N ARG A 283 -10.95 -0.08 -4.95
CA ARG A 283 -12.36 -0.47 -4.81
C ARG A 283 -12.55 -1.56 -3.76
N GLY A 284 -11.47 -2.10 -3.21
CA GLY A 284 -11.54 -3.32 -2.45
C GLY A 284 -11.66 -4.58 -3.32
N PHE A 285 -11.23 -4.53 -4.59
CA PHE A 285 -11.28 -5.69 -5.49
C PHE A 285 -9.90 -6.37 -5.57
N ASP A 286 -9.88 -7.70 -5.41
CA ASP A 286 -8.68 -8.52 -5.58
C ASP A 286 -8.69 -9.18 -6.97
N GLN A 287 -7.80 -8.74 -7.86
CA GLN A 287 -7.69 -9.26 -9.22
C GLN A 287 -7.31 -10.75 -9.28
N TYR A 288 -6.71 -11.29 -8.22
CA TYR A 288 -6.34 -12.69 -8.11
C TYR A 288 -7.45 -13.55 -7.47
N LYS A 289 -8.47 -12.92 -6.85
CA LYS A 289 -9.64 -13.58 -6.25
C LYS A 289 -10.95 -12.87 -6.63
N PRO A 290 -11.28 -12.80 -7.93
CA PRO A 290 -12.41 -12.02 -8.41
C PRO A 290 -13.77 -12.53 -7.91
N ASP A 291 -13.86 -13.80 -7.54
CA ASP A 291 -15.05 -14.44 -6.95
C ASP A 291 -15.41 -13.86 -5.57
N ARG A 292 -14.47 -13.19 -4.91
CA ARG A 292 -14.68 -12.54 -3.62
C ARG A 292 -15.40 -11.20 -3.74
N GLY A 293 -15.52 -10.64 -4.95
CA GLY A 293 -16.16 -9.34 -5.18
C GLY A 293 -15.31 -8.15 -4.71
N ALA A 294 -15.95 -6.99 -4.62
CA ALA A 294 -15.34 -5.73 -4.20
C ALA A 294 -16.08 -5.16 -2.98
N ALA A 295 -15.35 -4.44 -2.11
CA ALA A 295 -15.96 -3.73 -0.98
C ALA A 295 -16.80 -2.52 -1.45
N LEU A 296 -16.36 -1.87 -2.54
CA LEU A 296 -16.95 -0.67 -3.12
C LEU A 296 -17.44 -0.92 -4.54
N ASP A 297 -18.37 -0.08 -5.00
CA ASP A 297 -18.89 -0.10 -6.37
C ASP A 297 -17.87 0.43 -7.41
N GLU A 298 -18.33 0.64 -8.65
CA GLU A 298 -17.47 1.16 -9.73
C GLU A 298 -17.04 2.62 -9.53
N ASP A 299 -17.85 3.39 -8.79
CA ASP A 299 -17.59 4.79 -8.42
C ASP A 299 -16.81 4.91 -7.09
N HIS A 300 -16.33 3.79 -6.55
CA HIS A 300 -15.59 3.70 -5.30
C HIS A 300 -16.39 4.18 -4.08
N ARG A 301 -17.70 3.96 -4.09
CA ARG A 301 -18.60 4.22 -2.97
C ARG A 301 -19.09 2.92 -2.36
N LEU A 302 -19.57 3.02 -1.12
CA LEU A 302 -20.33 1.92 -0.53
C LEU A 302 -21.57 1.63 -1.39
N PRO A 303 -21.90 0.36 -1.67
CA PRO A 303 -23.00 -0.01 -2.57
C PRO A 303 -24.39 0.51 -2.16
N ASP A 304 -24.60 0.86 -0.89
CA ASP A 304 -25.83 1.43 -0.35
C ASP A 304 -25.87 2.97 -0.41
N ARG A 305 -24.79 3.62 -0.85
CA ARG A 305 -24.62 5.07 -1.00
C ARG A 305 -24.36 5.51 -2.46
N ALA A 306 -24.42 4.56 -3.38
CA ALA A 306 -24.26 4.75 -4.82
C ALA A 306 -25.40 5.60 -5.45
#